data_AF-G3M393-F1
#
_entry.id   AF-G3M393-F1
#
_cell.length_a   1.000
_cell.length_b   1.000
_cell.length_c   1.000
_cell.angle_alpha   90.00
_cell.angle_beta   90.00
_cell.angle_gamma   90.00
#
_symmetry.space_group_name_H-M   'P 1'
#
loop_
_entity.id
_entity.type
_entity.pdbx_description
1 polymer ?
#
loop_
_entity_poly.entity_id
_entity_poly.type
_entity_poly.pdbx_seq_one_letter_code
_entity_poly.pdbx_strand_id
1 'polypeptide(L)' 'VLNIVTGLGSEAGAPLSSHPGVDKVAFTGSYETGKKIMASAAPMVKPVSLELGGKSPIVVFDDVDVEK' A
#
# COMPACT_ATOMS: atom_id res chain seq x y z
N VAL A 1 11.32 -18.96 4.24
CA VAL A 1 10.27 -19.28 5.24
C VAL A 1 9.16 -18.26 5.10
N LEU A 2 7.89 -18.65 5.26
CA LEU A 2 6.72 -17.77 5.17
C LEU A 2 5.96 -17.81 6.49
N ASN A 3 5.56 -16.64 7.00
CA ASN A 3 4.68 -16.50 8.15
C ASN A 3 3.43 -15.73 7.71
N ILE A 4 2.26 -16.19 8.14
CA ILE A 4 0.97 -15.53 7.88
C ILE A 4 0.35 -15.20 9.24
N VAL A 5 -0.03 -13.94 9.43
CA VAL A 5 -0.63 -13.45 10.66
C VAL A 5 -1.94 -12.76 10.30
N THR A 6 -3.02 -13.13 11.00
CA THR A 6 -4.32 -12.47 10.88
C THR A 6 -4.49 -11.46 12.01
N GLY A 7 -5.28 -10.41 11.78
CA GLY A 7 -5.56 -9.39 12.79
C GLY A 7 -5.98 -8.06 12.17
N LEU A 8 -6.39 -7.13 13.02
CA LEU A 8 -6.76 -5.78 12.60
C LEU A 8 -5.51 -4.95 12.29
N GLY A 9 -5.67 -3.92 11.45
CA GLY A 9 -4.58 -3.03 11.08
C GLY A 9 -3.94 -2.33 12.30
N SER A 10 -4.72 -1.99 13.32
CA SER A 10 -4.23 -1.39 14.57
C SER A 10 -3.44 -2.36 15.44
N GLU A 11 -3.77 -3.65 15.40
CA GLU A 11 -3.24 -4.66 16.33
C GLU A 11 -2.08 -5.45 15.73
N ALA A 12 -2.20 -5.87 14.47
CA ALA A 12 -1.17 -6.63 13.77
C ALA A 12 -0.35 -5.75 12.82
N GLY A 13 -1.02 -4.91 12.02
CA GLY A 13 -0.35 -4.12 10.97
C GLY A 13 0.54 -3.01 11.51
N ALA A 14 0.06 -2.24 12.49
CA ALA A 14 0.78 -1.12 13.05
C ALA A 14 2.10 -1.55 13.71
N PRO A 15 2.13 -2.56 14.62
CA PRO A 15 3.38 -3.06 15.17
C PRO A 15 4.34 -3.58 14.11
N LEU A 16 3.85 -4.30 13.09
CA LEU A 16 4.71 -4.81 12.00
C LEU A 16 5.37 -3.69 11.19
N SER A 17 4.62 -2.64 10.85
CA SER A 17 5.15 -1.52 10.06
C SER A 17 6.30 -0.78 10.78
N SER A 18 6.22 -0.66 12.11
CA SER A 18 7.22 0.02 12.95
C SER A 18 8.24 -0.92 13.60
N HIS A 19 8.20 -2.23 13.34
CA HIS A 19 9.06 -3.18 14.04
C HIS A 19 10.54 -3.06 13.61
N PRO A 20 11.53 -2.97 14.52
CA PRO A 20 12.94 -2.76 14.15
C PRO A 20 13.54 -3.90 13.31
N GLY A 21 13.03 -5.13 13.44
CA GLY A 21 13.47 -6.28 12.64
C GLY A 21 12.80 -6.43 11.27
N VAL A 22 12.05 -5.44 10.79
CA VAL A 22 11.44 -5.45 9.44
C VAL A 22 12.21 -4.50 8.54
N ASP A 23 12.87 -5.03 7.51
CA ASP A 23 13.74 -4.24 6.63
C ASP A 23 12.98 -3.47 5.54
N LYS A 24 11.80 -3.95 5.13
CA LYS A 24 10.97 -3.33 4.07
C LYS A 24 9.49 -3.52 4.35
N VAL A 25 8.67 -2.53 3.97
CA VAL A 25 7.20 -2.64 4.01
C VAL A 25 6.63 -2.50 2.59
N ALA A 26 5.79 -3.45 2.19
CA ALA A 26 4.99 -3.36 0.98
C ALA A 26 3.50 -3.37 1.36
N PHE A 27 2.75 -2.38 0.90
CA PHE A 27 1.35 -2.20 1.27
C PHE A 27 0.50 -1.82 0.07
N THR A 28 -0.64 -2.48 -0.06
CA THR A 28 -1.70 -2.14 -1.00
C THR A 28 -2.99 -1.89 -0.20
N GLY A 29 -3.62 -0.74 -0.41
CA GLY A 29 -4.83 -0.37 0.32
C GLY A 29 -5.19 1.10 0.12
N SER A 30 -5.80 1.72 1.13
CA SER A 30 -6.23 3.11 1.03
C SER A 30 -5.09 4.10 1.21
N TYR A 31 -5.22 5.26 0.56
CA TYR A 31 -4.30 6.39 0.68
C TYR A 31 -4.02 6.80 2.14
N GLU A 32 -5.07 6.94 2.96
CA GLU A 32 -4.91 7.36 4.36
C GLU A 32 -4.18 6.32 5.23
N THR A 33 -4.36 5.03 4.97
CA THR A 33 -3.59 3.99 5.67
C THR A 33 -2.15 3.95 5.16
N GLY A 34 -1.93 4.10 3.85
CA GLY A 34 -0.59 4.17 3.25
C GLY A 34 0.26 5.29 3.85
N LYS A 35 -0.32 6.49 4.05
CA LYS A 35 0.34 7.61 4.73
C LYS A 35 0.80 7.25 6.15
N LYS A 36 -0.04 6.57 6.93
CA LYS A 36 0.29 6.13 8.29
C LYS A 36 1.45 5.13 8.28
N ILE A 37 1.45 4.20 7.33
CA ILE A 37 2.52 3.21 7.15
C ILE A 37 3.83 3.88 6.75
N MET A 38 3.79 4.84 5.81
CA MET A 38 4.99 5.60 5.43
C MET A 38 5.57 6.36 6.63
N ALA A 39 4.71 7.00 7.42
CA ALA A 39 5.13 7.73 8.62
C ALA A 39 5.75 6.80 9.67
N SER A 40 5.23 5.59 9.88
CA SER A 40 5.78 4.63 10.85
C SER A 40 7.12 4.03 10.41
N ALA A 41 7.34 3.93 9.09
CA ALA A 41 8.59 3.45 8.49
C ALA A 41 9.73 4.49 8.51
N ALA A 42 9.39 5.78 8.51
CA ALA A 42 10.33 6.89 8.33
C ALA A 42 11.45 6.98 9.38
N PRO A 43 11.22 6.78 10.71
CA PRO A 43 12.28 6.91 11.72
C PRO A 43 13.46 5.95 11.53
N MET A 44 13.23 4.82 10.86
CA MET A 44 14.25 3.82 10.54
C MET A 44 14.68 3.86 9.07
N VAL A 45 14.18 4.82 8.30
CA VAL A 45 14.46 4.98 6.86
C VAL A 45 14.17 3.69 6.07
N LYS A 46 13.10 2.97 6.44
CA LYS A 46 12.76 1.72 5.75
C LYS A 46 12.24 2.02 4.35
N PRO A 47 12.68 1.28 3.32
CA PRO A 47 12.04 1.31 2.02
C PRO A 47 10.56 0.93 2.12
N VAL A 48 9.70 1.69 1.44
CA VAL A 48 8.27 1.42 1.33
C VAL A 48 7.84 1.29 -0.13
N SER A 49 6.93 0.38 -0.41
CA SER A 49 6.23 0.26 -1.69
C SER A 49 4.73 0.38 -1.41
N LEU A 50 4.06 1.38 -2.00
CA LEU A 50 2.70 1.76 -1.66
C LEU A 50 1.83 1.81 -2.91
N GLU A 51 0.76 1.00 -2.93
CA GLU A 51 -0.28 1.02 -3.96
C GLU A 51 -1.59 1.51 -3.33
N LEU A 52 -1.95 2.76 -3.58
CA LEU A 52 -2.88 3.53 -2.73
C LEU A 52 -4.25 3.78 -3.37
N GLY A 53 -4.59 2.94 -4.34
CA GLY A 53 -5.75 3.13 -5.21
C GLY A 53 -5.49 4.20 -6.26
N GLY A 54 -6.52 4.45 -7.06
CA GLY A 54 -6.46 5.41 -8.14
C GLY A 54 -7.83 5.65 -8.73
N LYS A 55 -7.92 6.65 -9.59
CA LYS A 55 -9.08 6.87 -10.44
C LYS A 55 -8.60 6.72 -11.87
N SER A 56 -8.71 5.51 -12.41
CA SER A 56 -8.25 5.20 -13.76
C SER A 56 -9.22 5.80 -14.77
N PRO A 57 -8.87 6.92 -15.45
CA PRO A 57 -9.74 7.48 -16.45
C PRO A 57 -9.74 6.56 -17.69
N ILE A 58 -10.87 6.53 -18.37
CA ILE A 58 -10.97 5.98 -19.72
C ILE A 58 -11.28 7.16 -20.62
N VAL A 59 -10.41 7.40 -21.60
CA VAL A 59 -10.57 8.47 -22.60
C VAL A 59 -10.92 7.80 -23.91
N VAL A 60 -12.06 8.19 -24.47
CA VAL A 60 -12.61 7.63 -25.72
C VAL A 60 -12.67 8.77 -26.73
N PHE A 61 -12.02 8.58 -27.87
CA PHE A 61 -11.99 9.54 -28.97
C PHE A 61 -13.18 9.32 -29.91
N ASP A 62 -13.50 10.32 -30.73
CA ASP A 62 -14.64 10.28 -31.65
C ASP A 62 -14.44 9.31 -32.83
N ASP A 63 -13.20 8.92 -33.11
CA ASP A 63 -12.81 7.95 -34.13
C ASP A 63 -12.68 6.51 -33.62
N VAL A 64 -13.09 6.23 -32.38
CA VAL A 64 -13.03 4.87 -31.82
C VAL A 64 -13.99 3.94 -32.57
N ASP A 65 -13.52 2.72 -32.83
CA ASP A 65 -14.38 1.62 -33.24
C ASP A 65 -15.10 1.07 -32.00
N VAL A 66 -16.37 1.47 -31.81
CA VAL A 66 -17.17 1.17 -30.61
C VAL A 66 -17.56 -0.32 -30.51
N GLU A 67 -17.55 -1.04 -31.63
CA GLU A 67 -17.97 -2.45 -31.70
C GLU A 67 -16.83 -3.44 -31.42
N LYS A 68 -15.65 -2.94 -31.07
CA LYS A 68 -14.44 -3.73 -30.78
C LYS A 68 -14.19 -3.90 -29.30
#